data_AF-A0A960S6H0-F1
#
_entry.id   AF-A0A960S6H0-F1
#
_cell.length_a   1.000
_cell.length_b   1.000
_cell.length_c   1.000
_cell.angle_alpha   90.00
_cell.angle_beta   90.00
_cell.angle_gamma   90.00
#
_symmetry.space_group_name_H-M   'P 1'
#
loop_
_entity.id
_entity.type
_entity.pdbx_description
1 polymer ?
#
loop_
_entity_poly.entity_id
_entity_poly.type
_entity_poly.pdbx_seq_one_letter_code
_entity_poly.pdbx_strand_id
1 'polypeptide(L)'
;MIKAPWEKVGKRNHHGIQVPLLSLWTEKSAGNGEFLDLIPLIDLLAEVGMDMLQLLPLNDSGPDASPYNALSSTALHPIYLSLHALPHLHRPPPTFPI
;
A
#
# COMPACT_ATOMS: atom_id res chain seq x y z
N MET A 1 -17.70 8.95 -26.58
CA MET A 1 -16.87 10.01 -25.97
C MET A 1 -16.11 9.41 -24.81
N ILE A 2 -14.78 9.50 -24.80
CA ILE A 2 -13.93 9.01 -23.70
C ILE A 2 -13.85 10.13 -22.66
N LYS A 3 -14.26 9.84 -21.40
CA LYS A 3 -14.15 10.79 -20.29
C LYS A 3 -12.66 11.02 -19.98
N ALA A 4 -12.25 12.26 -19.76
CA ALA A 4 -10.86 12.55 -19.39
C ALA A 4 -10.52 11.82 -18.08
N PRO A 5 -9.35 11.17 -17.96
CA PRO A 5 -9.00 10.34 -16.80
C PRO A 5 -8.72 11.13 -15.52
N TRP A 6 -8.68 12.46 -15.61
CA TRP A 6 -8.29 13.34 -14.51
C TRP A 6 -9.37 14.39 -14.29
N GLU A 7 -9.87 14.47 -13.05
CA GLU A 7 -10.71 15.57 -12.60
C GLU A 7 -9.85 16.60 -11.87
N LYS A 8 -10.10 17.89 -12.11
CA LYS A 8 -9.38 18.96 -11.42
C LYS A 8 -9.87 19.01 -9.97
N VAL A 9 -8.95 18.84 -9.03
CA VAL A 9 -9.21 18.83 -7.57
C VAL A 9 -9.66 20.20 -7.02
N GLY A 10 -9.51 21.27 -7.82
CA GLY A 10 -9.91 22.64 -7.45
C GLY A 10 -8.92 23.32 -6.51
N LYS A 11 -9.13 24.61 -6.22
CA LYS A 11 -8.33 25.35 -5.23
C LYS A 11 -9.15 25.48 -3.95
N ARG A 12 -8.85 24.62 -2.97
CA ARG A 12 -9.43 24.66 -1.63
C ARG A 12 -8.41 24.20 -0.59
N ASN A 13 -8.77 24.29 0.68
CA ASN A 13 -7.98 23.66 1.73
C ASN A 13 -8.20 22.13 1.65
N HIS A 14 -7.09 21.41 1.65
CA HIS A 14 -7.06 19.96 1.69
C HIS A 14 -6.60 19.52 3.07
N HIS A 15 -7.24 18.48 3.58
CA HIS A 15 -6.94 17.93 4.90
C HIS A 15 -6.69 16.45 4.72
N GLY A 16 -5.68 15.95 5.43
CA GLY A 16 -5.22 14.60 5.23
C GLY A 16 -4.23 14.18 6.29
N ILE A 17 -3.75 12.95 6.14
CA ILE A 17 -2.79 12.35 7.05
C ILE A 17 -1.54 11.91 6.28
N GLN A 18 -0.42 11.94 7.00
CA GLN A 18 0.83 11.32 6.55
C GLN A 18 1.15 10.16 7.48
N VAL A 19 1.29 8.95 6.92
CA VAL A 19 1.55 7.75 7.71
C VAL A 19 2.54 6.81 7.01
N PRO A 20 3.43 6.13 7.75
CA PRO A 20 4.16 4.99 7.20
C PRO A 20 3.20 3.82 6.97
N LEU A 21 3.21 3.23 5.78
CA LEU A 21 2.36 2.06 5.51
C LEU A 21 2.65 0.91 6.49
N LEU A 22 3.92 0.68 6.83
CA LEU A 22 4.32 -0.37 7.79
C LEU A 22 3.67 -0.24 9.18
N SER A 23 3.19 0.96 9.55
CA SER A 23 2.57 1.26 10.83
C SER A 23 1.05 1.15 10.82
N LEU A 24 0.44 0.97 9.64
CA LEU A 24 -0.97 0.67 9.53
C LEU A 24 -1.16 -0.81 9.85
N TRP A 25 -2.13 -1.14 10.69
CA TRP A 25 -2.41 -2.52 11.05
C TRP A 25 -3.92 -2.71 11.16
N THR A 26 -4.41 -3.79 10.57
CA THR A 26 -5.79 -4.25 10.70
C THR A 26 -5.80 -5.68 11.23
N GLU A 27 -6.97 -6.17 11.63
CA GLU A 27 -7.13 -7.56 12.07
C GLU A 27 -6.76 -8.60 10.98
N LYS A 28 -6.66 -8.17 9.72
CA LYS A 28 -6.33 -9.02 8.57
C LYS A 28 -4.86 -8.96 8.17
N SER A 29 -4.05 -8.11 8.80
CA SER A 29 -2.63 -7.95 8.45
C SER A 29 -1.77 -9.08 9.05
N ALA A 30 -0.74 -9.50 8.33
CA ALA A 30 0.17 -10.57 8.76
C ALA A 30 1.36 -10.09 9.63
N GLY A 31 1.20 -8.99 10.38
CA GLY A 31 2.19 -8.49 11.36
C GLY A 31 2.80 -7.12 11.05
N ASN A 32 2.55 -6.57 9.86
CA ASN A 32 2.89 -5.21 9.45
C ASN A 32 1.80 -4.69 8.51
N GLY A 33 1.79 -3.39 8.21
CA GLY A 33 0.83 -2.87 7.24
C GLY A 33 1.09 -3.34 5.83
N GLU A 34 -0.01 -3.63 5.12
CA GLU A 34 -0.07 -4.17 3.77
C GLU A 34 -0.86 -3.21 2.86
N PHE A 35 -0.71 -3.33 1.53
CA PHE A 35 -1.45 -2.47 0.59
C PHE A 35 -2.97 -2.51 0.79
N LEU A 36 -3.52 -3.65 1.22
CA LEU A 36 -4.96 -3.78 1.46
C LEU A 36 -5.43 -3.03 2.72
N ASP A 37 -4.52 -2.73 3.66
CA ASP A 37 -4.84 -1.93 4.85
C ASP A 37 -5.08 -0.44 4.50
N LEU A 38 -4.66 0.00 3.30
CA LEU A 38 -4.99 1.33 2.80
C LEU A 38 -6.48 1.50 2.50
N ILE A 39 -7.19 0.43 2.13
CA ILE A 39 -8.62 0.51 1.78
C ILE A 39 -9.45 1.03 2.97
N PRO A 40 -9.46 0.39 4.15
CA PRO A 40 -10.22 0.89 5.29
C PRO A 40 -9.74 2.26 5.77
N LEU A 41 -8.46 2.60 5.60
CA LEU A 41 -7.95 3.94 5.91
C LEU A 41 -8.52 5.00 4.97
N ILE A 42 -8.55 4.72 3.66
CA ILE A 42 -9.13 5.62 2.65
C ILE A 42 -10.62 5.81 2.90
N ASP A 43 -11.35 4.74 3.22
CA ASP A 43 -12.76 4.81 3.58
C ASP A 43 -12.96 5.72 4.81
N LEU A 44 -12.15 5.52 5.87
CA LEU A 44 -12.18 6.38 7.06
C LEU A 44 -11.89 7.85 6.73
N LEU A 45 -10.88 8.13 5.90
CA LEU A 45 -10.56 9.49 5.48
C LEU A 45 -11.73 10.15 4.75
N ALA A 46 -12.38 9.42 3.84
CA ALA A 46 -13.54 9.91 3.12
C ALA A 46 -14.72 10.21 4.07
N GLU A 47 -14.95 9.35 5.07
CA GLU A 47 -16.01 9.55 6.08
C GLU A 47 -15.80 10.82 6.92
N VAL A 48 -14.56 11.15 7.27
CA VAL A 48 -14.23 12.37 8.05
C VAL A 48 -14.03 13.61 7.18
N GLY A 49 -14.22 13.51 5.86
CA GLY A 49 -14.06 14.62 4.92
C GLY A 49 -12.60 14.99 4.60
N MET A 50 -11.66 14.08 4.87
CA MET A 50 -10.28 14.18 4.43
C MET A 50 -10.12 13.57 3.03
N ASP A 51 -9.21 14.13 2.26
CA ASP A 51 -9.05 13.80 0.84
C ASP A 51 -7.60 13.66 0.39
N MET A 52 -6.67 13.65 1.35
CA MET A 52 -5.25 13.48 1.12
C MET A 52 -4.69 12.38 2.03
N LEU A 53 -4.03 11.42 1.42
CA LEU A 53 -3.26 10.38 2.11
C LEU A 53 -1.84 10.41 1.56
N GLN A 54 -0.88 10.74 2.43
CA GLN A 54 0.53 10.71 2.08
C GLN A 54 1.20 9.52 2.76
N LEU A 55 1.96 8.76 1.98
CA LEU A 55 2.72 7.61 2.48
C LEU A 55 4.21 7.93 2.48
N LEU A 56 4.97 7.20 3.31
CA LEU A 56 6.41 7.10 3.13
C LEU A 56 6.72 6.36 1.81
N PRO A 57 7.94 6.48 1.27
CA PRO A 57 8.30 5.76 0.05
C PRO A 57 8.00 4.25 0.19
N LEU A 58 7.39 3.69 -0.86
CA LEU A 58 6.93 2.30 -0.91
C LEU A 58 7.85 1.41 -1.77
N ASN A 59 8.92 2.01 -2.26
CA ASN A 59 9.87 1.42 -3.18
C ASN A 59 10.69 0.31 -2.51
N ASP A 60 11.07 -0.69 -3.29
CA ASP A 60 11.91 -1.79 -2.83
C ASP A 60 13.28 -1.26 -2.37
N SER A 61 13.61 -1.46 -1.09
CA SER A 61 14.89 -1.15 -0.44
C SER A 61 15.68 -2.42 -0.11
N GLY A 62 15.18 -3.59 -0.54
CA GLY A 62 15.75 -4.89 -0.22
C GLY A 62 15.80 -5.14 1.28
N PRO A 63 16.97 -5.47 1.86
CA PRO A 63 17.09 -5.73 3.29
C PRO A 63 17.24 -4.45 4.14
N ASP A 64 17.37 -3.27 3.54
CA ASP A 64 17.54 -2.02 4.29
C ASP A 64 16.20 -1.61 4.92
N ALA A 65 16.24 -1.30 6.22
CA ALA A 65 15.08 -0.89 7.00
C ALA A 65 14.63 0.54 6.68
N SER A 66 15.48 1.36 6.06
CA SER A 66 15.14 2.73 5.67
C SER A 66 14.33 2.73 4.36
N PRO A 67 13.08 3.24 4.37
CA PRO A 67 12.28 3.35 3.15
C PRO A 67 12.86 4.35 2.13
N TYR A 68 13.82 5.18 2.54
CA TYR A 68 14.46 6.17 1.67
C TYR A 68 15.64 5.62 0.87
N ASN A 69 16.09 4.39 1.17
CA ASN A 69 17.20 3.74 0.48
C ASN A 69 16.69 2.78 -0.60
N ALA A 70 15.94 3.31 -1.57
CA ALA A 70 15.37 2.49 -2.63
C ALA A 70 16.45 1.86 -3.52
N LEU A 71 16.42 0.53 -3.66
CA LEU A 71 17.14 -0.23 -4.67
C LEU A 71 16.52 -0.05 -6.05
N SER A 72 15.22 0.22 -6.12
CA SER A 72 14.48 0.45 -7.37
C SER A 72 13.51 1.60 -7.27
N SER A 73 13.52 2.50 -8.25
CA SER A 73 12.56 3.61 -8.35
C SER A 73 11.17 3.20 -8.86
N THR A 74 11.02 1.95 -9.32
CA THR A 74 9.78 1.47 -9.96
C THR A 74 9.19 0.23 -9.30
N ALA A 75 10.01 -0.59 -8.64
CA ALA A 75 9.54 -1.76 -7.92
C ALA A 75 8.99 -1.35 -6.55
N LEU A 76 7.82 -1.88 -6.20
CA LEU A 76 7.25 -1.76 -4.87
C LEU A 76 7.87 -2.82 -3.94
N HIS A 77 8.04 -2.47 -2.66
CA HIS A 77 8.62 -3.37 -1.67
C HIS A 77 7.66 -4.54 -1.39
N PRO A 78 8.10 -5.81 -1.53
CA PRO A 78 7.23 -6.97 -1.38
C PRO A 78 6.69 -7.18 0.04
N ILE A 79 7.32 -6.60 1.07
CA ILE A 79 6.85 -6.61 2.47
C ILE A 79 5.41 -6.09 2.64
N TYR A 80 4.93 -5.24 1.72
CA TYR A 80 3.58 -4.67 1.77
C TYR A 80 2.54 -5.56 1.06
N LEU A 81 2.93 -6.73 0.55
CA LEU A 81 1.99 -7.70 -0.03
C LEU A 81 1.11 -8.32 1.06
N SER A 82 -0.19 -8.40 0.78
CA SER A 82 -1.08 -9.14 1.66
C SER A 82 -0.95 -10.64 1.45
N LEU A 83 -0.41 -11.33 2.45
CA LEU A 83 -0.24 -12.79 2.40
C LEU A 83 -1.58 -13.51 2.27
N HIS A 84 -2.63 -12.98 2.90
CA HIS A 84 -3.98 -13.55 2.85
C HIS A 84 -4.66 -13.42 1.49
N ALA A 85 -4.21 -12.48 0.65
CA ALA A 85 -4.74 -12.27 -0.69
C ALA A 85 -3.91 -12.95 -1.79
N LEU A 86 -2.81 -13.64 -1.43
CA LEU A 86 -1.98 -14.31 -2.43
C LEU A 86 -2.72 -15.49 -3.07
N PRO A 87 -2.78 -15.56 -4.41
CA PRO A 87 -3.33 -16.72 -5.07
C PRO A 87 -2.47 -17.95 -4.77
N HIS A 88 -3.11 -19.11 -4.68
CA HIS A 88 -2.44 -20.40 -4.48
C HIS A 88 -1.67 -20.57 -3.16
N LEU A 89 -1.93 -19.76 -2.13
CA LEU A 89 -1.28 -19.91 -0.82
C LEU A 89 -1.40 -21.33 -0.23
N HIS A 90 -2.54 -22.00 -0.44
CA HIS A 90 -2.79 -23.37 0.02
C HIS A 90 -2.27 -24.46 -0.92
N ARG A 91 -1.69 -24.08 -2.06
CA ARG A 91 -1.13 -25.04 -3.01
C ARG A 91 0.27 -25.43 -2.53
N PRO A 92 0.59 -26.72 -2.38
CA PRO A 92 1.95 -27.13 -2.09
C PRO A 92 2.89 -26.66 -3.21
N PRO A 93 4.14 -26.26 -2.90
CA PRO A 93 5.10 -25.87 -3.92
C PRO A 93 5.25 -27.00 -4.93
N PRO A 94 5.45 -26.70 -6.23
CA PRO A 94 5.71 -27.72 -7.22
C PRO A 94 6.93 -28.55 -6.77
N THR A 95 6.75 -29.86 -6.62
CA THR A 95 7.85 -30.76 -6.29
C THR A 95 8.73 -30.87 -7.52
N PHE A 96 9.92 -30.26 -7.46
CA PHE A 96 10.96 -30.53 -8.44
C PHE A 96 11.47 -31.95 -8.21
N PRO A 97 11.59 -32.79 -9.25
CA PRO A 97 12.27 -34.07 -9.10
C PRO A 97 13.73 -33.79 -8.72
N ILE A 98 14.12 -34.28 -7.55
CA ILE A 98 15.53 -34.47 -7.14
C ILE A 98 16.19 -35.54 -7.99
#